data_AF-A0A520B4R2-F1
#
_entry.id   AF-A0A520B4R2-F1
#
_cell.length_a   1.000
_cell.length_b   1.000
_cell.length_c   1.000
_cell.angle_alpha   90.00
_cell.angle_beta   90.00
_cell.angle_gamma   90.00
#
_symmetry.space_group_name_H-M   'P 1'
#
loop_
_entity.id
_entity.type
_entity.pdbx_description
1 polymer ?
#
loop_
_entity_poly.entity_id
_entity_poly.type
_entity_poly.pdbx_seq_one_letter_code
_entity_poly.pdbx_strand_id
1 'polypeptide(L)'
;MKKYSNQTLNPFIILFSLLFTYGCVANKDTAIDRKFQNLTARYNYIYNSKVLLTEYNDGLQQSYPDNYEKVLPIYLDPEPQVNLMLTPGAPNKQLDEVITKGQTIINDKSFSNYIDDAYMLLGKANYLKGNYFIASEYFDYVAKAYDKDLQTFVMAMNWKARSQMELNNMAVADKILDTMLRAADNL
;
A
#
# COMPACT_ATOMS: atom_id res chain seq x y z
N MET A 1 -10.15 57.41 -42.09
CA MET A 1 -9.51 56.21 -42.65
C MET A 1 -8.98 55.35 -41.50
N LYS A 2 -9.70 54.28 -41.11
CA LYS A 2 -9.22 53.31 -40.11
C LYS A 2 -8.45 52.20 -40.84
N LYS A 3 -7.12 52.18 -40.71
CA LYS A 3 -6.28 51.05 -41.15
C LYS A 3 -6.38 49.96 -40.10
N TYR A 4 -7.15 48.92 -40.38
CA TYR A 4 -7.10 47.67 -39.61
C TYR A 4 -5.80 46.95 -39.98
N SER A 5 -4.89 46.86 -39.01
CA SER A 5 -3.67 46.08 -39.12
C SER A 5 -4.02 44.60 -38.99
N ASN A 6 -3.88 43.85 -40.08
CA ASN A 6 -4.03 42.39 -40.07
C ASN A 6 -2.79 41.80 -39.38
N GLN A 7 -2.88 41.55 -38.08
CA GLN A 7 -1.87 40.75 -37.38
C GLN A 7 -2.01 39.30 -37.86
N THR A 8 -1.07 38.84 -38.69
CA THR A 8 -0.99 37.45 -39.13
C THR A 8 -0.60 36.58 -37.94
N LEU A 9 -1.56 35.82 -37.40
CA LEU A 9 -1.32 34.85 -36.35
C LEU A 9 -0.26 33.84 -36.83
N ASN A 10 0.83 33.69 -36.07
CA ASN A 10 1.95 32.82 -36.45
C ASN A 10 1.49 31.34 -36.43
N PRO A 11 1.57 30.60 -37.55
CA PRO A 11 1.07 29.23 -37.65
C PRO A 11 1.70 28.26 -36.63
N PHE A 12 2.89 28.56 -36.12
CA PHE A 12 3.52 27.80 -35.04
C PHE A 12 2.77 27.89 -33.71
N ILE A 13 2.14 29.03 -33.40
CA ILE A 13 1.35 29.22 -32.18
C ILE A 13 0.04 28.42 -32.26
N ILE A 14 -0.54 28.32 -33.45
CA ILE A 14 -1.74 27.50 -33.71
C ILE A 14 -1.39 26.01 -33.60
N LEU A 15 -0.26 25.59 -34.17
CA LEU A 15 0.21 24.20 -34.09
C LEU A 15 0.55 23.79 -32.65
N PHE A 16 1.22 24.66 -31.88
CA PHE A 16 1.52 24.42 -30.47
C PHE A 16 0.25 24.35 -29.62
N SER A 17 -0.73 25.23 -29.87
CA SER A 17 -2.04 25.19 -29.20
C SER A 17 -2.82 23.89 -29.50
N LEU A 18 -2.72 23.36 -30.71
CA LEU A 18 -3.35 22.09 -31.10
C LEU A 18 -2.79 20.86 -30.38
N LEU A 19 -1.53 20.89 -29.89
CA LEU A 19 -0.96 19.79 -29.12
C LEU A 19 -1.55 19.65 -27.72
N PHE A 20 -2.08 20.73 -27.13
CA PHE A 20 -2.60 20.72 -25.75
C PHE A 20 -4.05 20.22 -25.64
N THR A 21 -4.76 20.02 -26.75
CA THR A 21 -6.17 19.55 -26.73
C THR A 21 -6.31 18.03 -26.54
N TYR A 22 -5.22 17.26 -26.59
CA TYR A 22 -5.21 15.79 -26.42
C TYR A 22 -4.91 15.32 -24.98
N GLY A 23 -4.93 16.22 -23.99
CA GLY A 23 -4.39 15.95 -22.65
C GLY A 23 -5.24 15.11 -21.69
N CYS A 24 -6.53 14.87 -21.98
CA CYS A 24 -7.39 14.10 -21.09
C CYS A 24 -7.58 12.67 -21.62
N VAL A 25 -6.65 11.78 -21.25
CA VAL A 25 -6.74 10.35 -21.56
C VAL A 25 -7.07 9.61 -20.28
N ALA A 26 -8.28 9.07 -20.20
CA ALA A 26 -8.65 8.12 -19.14
C ALA A 26 -7.80 6.85 -19.27
N ASN A 27 -7.51 6.19 -18.14
CA ASN A 27 -6.87 4.87 -18.15
C ASN A 27 -7.69 3.91 -19.02
N LYS A 28 -7.09 3.43 -20.12
CA LYS A 28 -7.76 2.49 -21.01
C LYS A 28 -7.33 1.07 -20.70
N ASP A 29 -8.24 0.15 -20.96
CA ASP A 29 -7.98 -1.26 -20.82
C ASP A 29 -7.26 -1.83 -22.07
N THR A 30 -6.04 -1.35 -22.35
CA THR A 30 -5.23 -1.84 -23.47
C THR A 30 -3.99 -2.58 -22.99
N ALA A 31 -3.47 -3.50 -23.80
CA ALA A 31 -2.27 -4.27 -23.44
C ALA A 31 -1.04 -3.38 -23.17
N ILE A 32 -0.93 -2.24 -23.85
CA ILE A 32 0.16 -1.28 -23.65
C ILE A 32 -0.04 -0.53 -22.33
N ASP A 33 -1.26 -0.03 -22.09
CA ASP A 33 -1.59 0.68 -20.85
C ASP A 33 -1.43 -0.21 -19.63
N ARG A 34 -1.92 -1.47 -19.68
CA ARG A 34 -1.70 -2.48 -18.63
C ARG A 34 -0.22 -2.69 -18.35
N LYS A 35 0.62 -2.83 -19.38
CA LYS A 35 2.08 -2.99 -19.21
C LYS A 35 2.71 -1.76 -18.56
N PHE A 36 2.30 -0.56 -18.98
CA PHE A 36 2.80 0.69 -18.40
C PHE A 36 2.35 0.88 -16.95
N GLN A 37 1.08 0.56 -16.63
CA GLN A 37 0.58 0.57 -15.25
C GLN A 37 1.35 -0.41 -14.38
N ASN A 38 1.57 -1.64 -14.84
CA ASN A 38 2.36 -2.65 -14.12
C ASN A 38 3.82 -2.23 -13.92
N LEU A 39 4.47 -1.65 -14.92
CA LEU A 39 5.84 -1.17 -14.82
C LEU A 39 5.97 -0.08 -13.74
N THR A 40 5.07 0.90 -13.80
CA THR A 40 5.06 2.02 -12.85
C THR A 40 4.70 1.52 -11.44
N ALA A 41 3.68 0.65 -11.31
CA ALA A 41 3.28 0.02 -10.05
C ALA A 41 4.47 -0.70 -9.39
N ARG A 42 5.17 -1.55 -10.14
CA ARG A 42 6.28 -2.36 -9.62
C ARG A 42 7.42 -1.52 -9.06
N TYR A 43 7.91 -0.56 -9.85
CA TYR A 43 9.17 0.12 -9.52
C TYR A 43 8.97 1.41 -8.72
N ASN A 44 7.96 2.22 -9.06
CA ASN A 44 7.78 3.52 -8.41
C ASN A 44 7.02 3.42 -7.09
N TYR A 45 6.14 2.43 -6.97
CA TYR A 45 5.26 2.29 -5.82
C TYR A 45 5.65 1.07 -4.98
N ILE A 46 5.58 -0.16 -5.51
CA ILE A 46 5.83 -1.37 -4.72
C ILE A 46 7.26 -1.46 -4.21
N TYR A 47 8.25 -1.37 -5.10
CA TYR A 47 9.66 -1.47 -4.71
C TYR A 47 10.05 -0.38 -3.72
N ASN A 48 9.70 0.88 -4.02
CA ASN A 48 10.01 1.99 -3.15
C ASN A 48 9.31 1.88 -1.78
N SER A 49 8.05 1.46 -1.73
CA SER A 49 7.37 1.21 -0.46
C SER A 49 8.03 0.08 0.35
N LYS A 50 8.53 -0.97 -0.30
CA LYS A 50 9.29 -2.02 0.38
C LYS A 50 10.58 -1.48 1.00
N VAL A 51 11.30 -0.62 0.28
CA VAL A 51 12.50 0.07 0.82
C VAL A 51 12.14 0.93 2.03
N LEU A 52 11.09 1.74 1.95
CA LEU A 52 10.64 2.59 3.07
C LEU A 52 10.25 1.76 4.31
N LEU A 53 9.59 0.62 4.12
CA LEU A 53 9.25 -0.30 5.21
C LEU A 53 10.50 -0.93 5.84
N THR A 54 11.48 -1.31 5.02
CA THR A 54 12.77 -1.83 5.51
C THR A 54 13.51 -0.78 6.32
N GLU A 55 13.67 0.43 5.78
CA GLU A 55 14.33 1.55 6.48
C GLU A 55 13.64 1.89 7.81
N TYR A 56 12.30 1.85 7.84
CA TYR A 56 11.55 2.06 9.08
C TYR A 56 11.86 0.98 10.12
N ASN A 57 11.83 -0.30 9.74
CA ASN A 57 12.11 -1.40 10.65
C ASN A 57 13.58 -1.39 11.13
N ASP A 58 14.53 -1.08 10.25
CA ASP A 58 15.95 -0.96 10.60
C ASP A 58 16.16 0.18 11.60
N GLY A 59 15.50 1.32 11.39
CA GLY A 59 15.51 2.44 12.33
C GLY A 59 14.89 2.10 13.69
N LEU A 60 13.80 1.32 13.69
CA LEU A 60 13.18 0.82 14.91
C LEU A 60 14.13 -0.11 15.67
N GLN A 61 14.80 -1.04 14.97
CA GLN A 61 15.74 -1.97 15.58
C GLN A 61 16.98 -1.25 16.16
N GLN A 62 17.50 -0.24 15.46
CA GLN A 62 18.67 0.53 15.94
C GLN A 62 18.36 1.40 17.16
N SER A 63 17.10 1.85 17.30
CA SER A 63 16.68 2.69 18.42
C SER A 63 16.17 1.91 19.63
N TYR A 64 15.89 0.61 19.47
CA TYR A 64 15.38 -0.23 20.53
C TYR A 64 16.51 -0.71 21.48
N PRO A 65 16.49 -0.33 22.77
CA PRO A 65 17.48 -0.82 23.72
C PRO A 65 17.13 -2.24 24.17
N ASP A 66 18.02 -3.19 23.88
CA ASP A 66 17.86 -4.57 24.34
C ASP A 66 17.93 -4.68 25.87
N ASN A 67 16.89 -5.26 26.46
CA ASN A 67 16.90 -5.65 27.87
C ASN A 67 17.11 -7.16 28.00
N TYR A 68 18.36 -7.58 28.21
CA TYR A 68 18.74 -8.99 28.36
C TYR A 68 18.28 -9.66 29.66
N GLU A 69 17.64 -8.92 30.59
CA GLU A 69 16.96 -9.51 31.76
C GLU A 69 15.60 -10.11 31.38
N LYS A 70 15.06 -9.73 30.22
CA LYS A 70 13.78 -10.22 29.70
C LYS A 70 14.01 -11.08 28.45
N VAL A 71 13.01 -11.89 28.12
CA VAL A 71 12.97 -12.57 26.82
C VAL A 71 12.85 -11.51 25.73
N LEU A 72 13.78 -11.53 24.79
CA LEU A 72 13.77 -10.58 23.68
C LEU A 72 12.61 -10.87 22.73
N PRO A 73 11.87 -9.85 22.29
CA PRO A 73 10.81 -10.03 21.32
C PRO A 73 11.40 -10.38 19.94
N ILE A 74 10.72 -11.26 19.20
CA ILE A 74 11.11 -11.59 17.82
C ILE A 74 10.75 -10.43 16.87
N TYR A 75 9.65 -9.74 17.16
CA TYR A 75 9.16 -8.59 16.39
C TYR A 75 9.01 -7.37 17.31
N LEU A 76 9.43 -6.20 16.83
CA LEU A 76 9.27 -4.93 17.53
C LEU A 76 7.94 -4.30 17.09
N ASP A 77 6.85 -4.82 17.64
CA ASP A 77 5.51 -4.36 17.28
C ASP A 77 5.14 -3.11 18.11
N PRO A 78 4.64 -2.01 17.49
CA PRO A 78 4.26 -0.80 18.20
C PRO A 78 3.14 -1.02 19.23
N GLU A 79 3.08 -0.17 20.25
CA GLU A 79 1.94 -0.19 21.17
C GLU A 79 0.61 0.07 20.42
N PRO A 80 -0.47 -0.69 20.70
CA PRO A 80 -1.77 -0.48 20.07
C PRO A 80 -2.27 0.96 20.26
N GLN A 81 -2.72 1.58 19.17
CA GLN A 81 -3.41 2.87 19.30
C GLN A 81 -4.76 2.65 19.97
N VAL A 82 -4.86 3.08 21.23
CA VAL A 82 -6.10 2.96 22.05
C VAL A 82 -7.20 3.89 21.52
N ASN A 83 -6.86 4.90 20.72
CA ASN A 83 -7.82 5.82 20.14
C ASN A 83 -8.33 5.28 18.80
N LEU A 84 -9.56 4.78 18.79
CA LEU A 84 -10.31 4.40 17.58
C LEU A 84 -10.71 5.62 16.73
N MET A 85 -10.44 6.84 17.20
CA MET A 85 -10.61 8.07 16.43
C MET A 85 -9.52 8.14 15.37
N LEU A 86 -9.87 8.62 14.16
CA LEU A 86 -8.95 9.01 13.08
C LEU A 86 -8.04 10.20 13.47
N THR A 87 -7.59 10.27 14.72
CA THR A 87 -6.53 11.16 15.14
C THR A 87 -5.30 10.73 14.37
N PRO A 88 -4.62 11.64 13.65
CA PRO A 88 -3.33 11.31 13.07
C PRO A 88 -2.45 10.81 14.22
N GLY A 89 -2.05 9.53 14.16
CA GLY A 89 -1.00 9.01 15.04
C GLY A 89 0.27 9.86 14.90
N ALA A 90 1.29 9.55 15.70
CA ALA A 90 2.58 10.23 15.58
C ALA A 90 3.00 10.31 14.10
N PRO A 91 3.28 11.52 13.57
CA PRO A 91 3.54 11.69 12.15
C PRO A 91 4.76 10.86 11.76
N ASN A 92 4.56 9.94 10.82
CA ASN A 92 5.61 9.08 10.32
C ASN A 92 5.66 9.20 8.80
N LYS A 93 6.57 10.07 8.34
CA LYS A 93 6.68 10.40 6.93
C LYS A 93 6.89 9.18 6.04
N GLN A 94 7.67 8.19 6.48
CA GLN A 94 7.93 6.97 5.70
C GLN A 94 6.66 6.13 5.56
N LEU A 95 5.95 5.87 6.67
CA LEU A 95 4.71 5.07 6.64
C LEU A 95 3.57 5.80 5.93
N ASP A 96 3.45 7.12 6.09
CA ASP A 96 2.47 7.96 5.38
C ASP A 96 2.72 7.95 3.86
N GLU A 97 4.00 7.92 3.45
CA GLU A 97 4.38 7.79 2.05
C GLU A 97 4.03 6.39 1.50
N VAL A 98 4.23 5.31 2.26
CA VAL A 98 3.80 3.95 1.89
C VAL A 98 2.28 3.89 1.68
N ILE A 99 1.50 4.48 2.61
CA ILE A 99 0.03 4.55 2.51
C ILE A 99 -0.38 5.28 1.23
N THR A 100 0.21 6.44 0.98
CA THR A 100 -0.08 7.25 -0.22
C THR A 100 0.18 6.44 -1.49
N LYS A 101 1.33 5.76 -1.58
CA LYS A 101 1.69 4.94 -2.75
C LYS A 101 0.74 3.75 -2.96
N GLY A 102 0.33 3.09 -1.88
CA GLY A 102 -0.67 2.02 -1.93
C GLY A 102 -2.01 2.54 -2.46
N GLN A 103 -2.50 3.67 -1.95
CA GLN A 103 -3.71 4.32 -2.42
C GLN A 103 -3.62 4.74 -3.90
N THR A 104 -2.48 5.27 -4.34
CA THR A 104 -2.26 5.61 -5.75
C THR A 104 -2.36 4.40 -6.67
N ILE A 105 -1.85 3.22 -6.26
CA ILE A 105 -2.03 2.00 -7.07
C ILE A 105 -3.51 1.63 -7.15
N ILE A 106 -4.22 1.61 -6.02
CA ILE A 106 -5.63 1.22 -5.95
C ILE A 106 -6.51 2.16 -6.79
N ASN A 107 -6.27 3.47 -6.71
CA ASN A 107 -7.10 4.48 -7.38
C ASN A 107 -6.74 4.64 -8.87
N ASP A 108 -5.45 4.68 -9.19
CA ASP A 108 -4.99 5.15 -10.51
C ASP A 108 -4.45 4.03 -11.41
N LYS A 109 -4.24 2.82 -10.86
CA LYS A 109 -3.64 1.67 -11.56
C LYS A 109 -4.54 0.44 -11.49
N SER A 110 -5.85 0.61 -11.71
CA SER A 110 -6.87 -0.44 -11.61
C SER A 110 -6.65 -1.67 -12.50
N PHE A 111 -5.86 -1.57 -13.58
CA PHE A 111 -5.51 -2.71 -14.44
C PHE A 111 -4.12 -3.31 -14.14
N SER A 112 -3.50 -2.89 -13.03
CA SER A 112 -2.26 -3.43 -12.51
C SER A 112 -2.47 -4.81 -11.87
N ASN A 113 -1.46 -5.65 -11.94
CA ASN A 113 -1.42 -6.94 -11.24
C ASN A 113 -0.98 -6.79 -9.77
N TYR A 114 -0.70 -5.58 -9.31
CA TYR A 114 -0.15 -5.29 -7.98
C TYR A 114 -1.20 -4.70 -7.01
N ILE A 115 -2.49 -4.98 -7.23
CA ILE A 115 -3.57 -4.45 -6.37
C ILE A 115 -3.55 -5.13 -5.00
N ASP A 116 -3.34 -6.44 -4.96
CA ASP A 116 -3.07 -7.23 -3.75
C ASP A 116 -1.88 -6.68 -2.96
N ASP A 117 -0.74 -6.49 -3.63
CA ASP A 117 0.46 -5.91 -3.05
C ASP A 117 0.18 -4.51 -2.47
N ALA A 118 -0.63 -3.69 -3.14
CA ALA A 118 -1.00 -2.37 -2.66
C ALA A 118 -1.82 -2.43 -1.36
N TYR A 119 -2.81 -3.33 -1.28
CA TYR A 119 -3.55 -3.56 -0.03
C TYR A 119 -2.66 -4.13 1.08
N MET A 120 -1.73 -5.02 0.74
CA MET A 120 -0.72 -5.51 1.69
C MET A 120 0.17 -4.37 2.23
N LEU A 121 0.54 -3.40 1.40
CA LEU A 121 1.27 -2.21 1.84
C LEU A 121 0.45 -1.34 2.78
N LEU A 122 -0.85 -1.12 2.48
CA LEU A 122 -1.74 -0.38 3.37
C LEU A 122 -1.88 -1.06 4.73
N GLY A 123 -2.05 -2.38 4.74
CA GLY A 123 -2.12 -3.18 5.97
C GLY A 123 -0.83 -3.07 6.79
N LYS A 124 0.34 -3.28 6.17
CA LYS A 124 1.65 -3.21 6.85
C LYS A 124 1.95 -1.83 7.41
N ALA A 125 1.67 -0.77 6.65
CA ALA A 125 1.89 0.59 7.12
C ALA A 125 0.96 0.94 8.30
N ASN A 126 -0.31 0.53 8.26
CA ASN A 126 -1.22 0.72 9.40
C ASN A 126 -0.81 -0.11 10.61
N TYR A 127 -0.36 -1.35 10.40
CA TYR A 127 0.18 -2.21 11.47
C TYR A 127 1.35 -1.53 12.19
N LEU A 128 2.33 -1.03 11.43
CA LEU A 128 3.50 -0.35 11.97
C LEU A 128 3.21 1.04 12.57
N LYS A 129 2.01 1.58 12.33
CA LYS A 129 1.50 2.75 13.05
C LYS A 129 0.76 2.37 14.33
N GLY A 130 0.58 1.09 14.65
CA GLY A 130 -0.24 0.61 15.77
C GLY A 130 -1.75 0.61 15.49
N ASN A 131 -2.17 0.84 14.24
CA ASN A 131 -3.57 0.84 13.81
C ASN A 131 -4.03 -0.58 13.49
N TYR A 132 -3.93 -1.49 14.46
CA TYR A 132 -4.13 -2.94 14.24
C TYR A 132 -5.52 -3.31 13.74
N PHE A 133 -6.56 -2.58 14.15
CA PHE A 133 -7.92 -2.78 13.65
C PHE A 133 -8.00 -2.52 12.13
N ILE A 134 -7.51 -1.36 11.68
CA ILE A 134 -7.49 -0.99 10.26
C ILE A 134 -6.59 -1.94 9.46
N ALA A 135 -5.42 -2.28 10.02
CA ALA A 135 -4.50 -3.22 9.38
C ALA A 135 -5.16 -4.58 9.15
N SER A 136 -5.86 -5.12 10.16
CA SER A 136 -6.59 -6.37 10.08
C SER A 136 -7.62 -6.38 8.94
N GLU A 137 -8.34 -5.28 8.72
CA GLU A 137 -9.34 -5.18 7.64
C GLU A 137 -8.70 -5.23 6.25
N TYR A 138 -7.55 -4.56 6.05
CA TYR A 138 -6.82 -4.65 4.78
C TYR A 138 -6.31 -6.07 4.51
N PHE A 139 -5.78 -6.73 5.53
CA PHE A 139 -5.34 -8.13 5.39
C PHE A 139 -6.52 -9.09 5.17
N ASP A 140 -7.66 -8.85 5.82
CA ASP A 140 -8.89 -9.62 5.58
C ASP A 140 -9.39 -9.49 4.15
N TYR A 141 -9.36 -8.28 3.59
CA TYR A 141 -9.69 -8.05 2.19
C TYR A 141 -8.79 -8.87 1.26
N VAL A 142 -7.45 -8.81 1.45
CA VAL A 142 -6.51 -9.55 0.59
C VAL A 142 -6.74 -11.06 0.71
N ALA A 143 -6.90 -11.59 1.93
CA ALA A 143 -7.16 -13.00 2.14
C ALA A 143 -8.45 -13.47 1.46
N LYS A 144 -9.52 -12.66 1.47
CA LYS A 144 -10.80 -13.00 0.83
C LYS A 144 -10.76 -12.84 -0.70
N ALA A 145 -10.12 -11.79 -1.19
CA ALA A 145 -10.11 -11.46 -2.62
C ALA A 145 -9.14 -12.33 -3.43
N TYR A 146 -8.09 -12.84 -2.78
CA TYR A 146 -7.01 -13.61 -3.41
C TYR A 146 -6.85 -15.00 -2.78
N ASP A 147 -7.96 -15.60 -2.33
CA ASP A 147 -8.01 -16.92 -1.67
C ASP A 147 -7.43 -18.08 -2.52
N LYS A 148 -7.46 -17.94 -3.85
CA LYS A 148 -6.89 -18.92 -4.79
C LYS A 148 -5.38 -18.85 -4.91
N ASP A 149 -4.76 -17.71 -4.57
CA ASP A 149 -3.31 -17.60 -4.50
C ASP A 149 -2.89 -17.91 -3.06
N LEU A 150 -2.47 -19.16 -2.84
CA LEU A 150 -2.10 -19.64 -1.51
C LEU A 150 -1.01 -18.79 -0.86
N GLN A 151 -0.02 -18.31 -1.63
CA GLN A 151 1.06 -17.52 -1.06
C GLN A 151 0.51 -16.20 -0.52
N THR A 152 -0.29 -15.52 -1.34
CA THR A 152 -0.92 -14.23 -0.98
C THR A 152 -1.91 -14.40 0.16
N PHE A 153 -2.73 -15.45 0.12
CA PHE A 153 -3.66 -15.82 1.19
C PHE A 153 -2.95 -16.04 2.54
N VAL A 154 -1.91 -16.89 2.57
CA VAL A 154 -1.15 -17.20 3.79
C VAL A 154 -0.45 -15.96 4.31
N MET A 155 0.17 -15.16 3.44
CA MET A 155 0.80 -13.90 3.86
C MET A 155 -0.22 -12.95 4.50
N ALA A 156 -1.38 -12.75 3.89
CA ALA A 156 -2.42 -11.89 4.42
C ALA A 156 -2.98 -12.41 5.76
N MET A 157 -3.29 -13.71 5.85
CA MET A 157 -3.79 -14.34 7.07
C MET A 157 -2.79 -14.28 8.22
N ASN A 158 -1.49 -14.45 7.95
CA ASN A 158 -0.44 -14.30 8.96
C ASN A 158 -0.44 -12.88 9.55
N TRP A 159 -0.43 -11.86 8.69
CA TRP A 159 -0.49 -10.47 9.15
C TRP A 159 -1.80 -10.13 9.87
N LYS A 160 -2.92 -10.68 9.41
CA LYS A 160 -4.22 -10.55 10.09
C LYS A 160 -4.19 -11.17 11.49
N ALA A 161 -3.63 -12.38 11.64
CA ALA A 161 -3.48 -13.04 12.92
C ALA A 161 -2.64 -12.21 13.88
N ARG A 162 -1.49 -11.70 13.42
CA ARG A 162 -0.63 -10.80 14.22
C ARG A 162 -1.38 -9.55 14.67
N SER A 163 -2.13 -8.89 13.79
CA SER A 163 -2.97 -7.75 14.18
C SER A 163 -3.99 -8.11 15.28
N GLN A 164 -4.59 -9.30 15.23
CA GLN A 164 -5.52 -9.75 16.27
C GLN A 164 -4.82 -10.07 17.59
N MET A 165 -3.58 -10.58 17.55
CA MET A 165 -2.76 -10.78 18.76
C MET A 165 -2.47 -9.46 19.46
N GLU A 166 -2.09 -8.42 18.71
CA GLU A 166 -1.84 -7.07 19.25
C GLU A 166 -3.11 -6.41 19.81
N LEU A 167 -4.28 -6.76 19.26
CA LEU A 167 -5.58 -6.35 19.81
C LEU A 167 -6.03 -7.21 21.02
N ASN A 168 -5.20 -8.13 21.50
CA ASN A 168 -5.50 -9.10 22.55
C ASN A 168 -6.69 -10.05 22.23
N ASN A 169 -7.03 -10.19 20.95
CA ASN A 169 -8.08 -11.08 20.45
C ASN A 169 -7.53 -12.49 20.16
N MET A 170 -6.90 -13.12 21.16
CA MET A 170 -6.17 -14.38 20.98
C MET A 170 -7.02 -15.53 20.41
N ALA A 171 -8.30 -15.62 20.80
CA ALA A 171 -9.20 -16.65 20.27
C ALA A 171 -9.52 -16.46 18.77
N VAL A 172 -9.45 -15.23 18.26
CA VAL A 172 -9.62 -14.95 16.83
C VAL A 172 -8.33 -15.25 16.09
N ALA A 173 -7.19 -14.84 16.64
CA ALA A 173 -5.87 -15.12 16.07
C ALA A 173 -5.64 -16.63 15.92
N ASP A 174 -5.96 -17.43 16.94
CA ASP A 174 -5.85 -18.89 16.92
C ASP A 174 -6.65 -19.52 15.77
N LYS A 175 -7.91 -19.12 15.59
CA LYS A 175 -8.75 -19.59 14.47
C LYS A 175 -8.18 -19.21 13.10
N ILE A 176 -7.61 -18.01 12.98
CA ILE A 176 -6.98 -17.56 11.73
C ILE A 176 -5.76 -18.43 11.41
N LEU A 177 -4.93 -18.74 12.42
CA LEU A 177 -3.75 -19.58 12.27
C LEU A 177 -4.11 -21.03 11.93
N ASP A 178 -5.13 -21.61 12.57
CA ASP A 178 -5.66 -22.95 12.21
C ASP A 178 -6.20 -22.98 10.78
N THR A 179 -6.92 -21.94 10.36
CA THR A 179 -7.40 -21.83 8.97
C THR A 179 -6.23 -21.78 7.98
N MET A 180 -5.19 -21.02 8.29
CA MET A 180 -3.98 -20.91 7.48
C MET A 180 -3.22 -22.24 7.40
N LEU A 181 -3.07 -22.95 8.52
CA LEU A 181 -2.39 -24.24 8.58
C LEU A 181 -3.11 -25.27 7.71
N ARG A 182 -4.44 -25.38 7.83
CA ARG A 182 -5.24 -26.27 6.99
C ARG A 182 -5.15 -25.93 5.50
N ALA A 183 -5.06 -24.65 5.15
CA ALA A 183 -4.86 -24.24 3.77
C ALA A 183 -3.49 -24.69 3.23
N ALA A 184 -2.45 -24.65 4.07
CA ALA A 184 -1.10 -25.11 3.72
C ALA A 184 -0.99 -26.65 3.63
N ASP A 185 -1.74 -27.38 4.46
CA ASP A 185 -1.73 -28.86 4.48
C ASP A 185 -2.48 -29.51 3.30
N ASN A 186 -3.31 -28.74 2.57
CA ASN A 186 -4.01 -29.22 1.37
C ASN A 186 -3.13 -29.17 0.09
N LEU A 187 -1.80 -29.13 0.24
CA LEU A 187 -0.79 -29.24 -0.80
C LEU A 187 -0.22 -30.67 -0.88
#